data_AF-A0A382N8R3-F1
#
_entry.id   AF-A0A382N8R3-F1
#
_cell.length_a   1.000
_cell.length_b   1.000
_cell.length_c   1.000
_cell.angle_alpha   90.00
_cell.angle_beta   90.00
_cell.angle_gamma   90.00
#
_symmetry.space_group_name_H-M   'P 1'
#
loop_
_entity.id
_entity.type
_entity.pdbx_description
1 polymer ?
#
loop_
_entity_poly.entity_id
_entity_poly.type
_entity_poly.pdbx_seq_one_letter_code
_entity_poly.pdbx_strand_id
1 'polypeptide(L)'
;DRQILFASRRNGGFDIFSAHPITPANAPSGRLIVEEIVGGPGNQYQPSVSPDGVLVAFIAPAPGTLGSGAIWAKRHVLNNTGTPGTADEPYLVHTEETSYRAEPQWSADNAAIFYSSDSGGSNDIAVVSAQGGNRVRLTEVPSDEFGVAVSPDGNRIAFVSNHQGPTRLYTMGSGGGARSSWHEVEITSRHPRTETGTIRGRVLDESGQPTPARIMLTASDGRAYTEDGGFHRMMWVNKRHYAHTDGSFEIELPAGLASIEAMRGFEYLPTKVSADVIAGESTDVTLVLNRFRNLDPLLTLGWYSSDMHTHDLHEGRFGLTPEMFFRQLEADDVRVANALIHMDGTKIMGRSENLTGEPYEMSGEERILYYT
;
A
#
# COMPACT_ATOMS: atom_id res chain seq x y z
N ASP A 1 -8.43 2.58 32.17
CA ASP A 1 -7.76 3.77 31.62
C ASP A 1 -7.53 3.63 30.13
N ARG A 2 -7.72 4.71 29.35
CA ARG A 2 -7.51 4.69 27.89
C ARG A 2 -6.07 5.10 27.60
N GLN A 3 -5.33 4.26 26.90
CA GLN A 3 -3.96 4.53 26.46
C GLN A 3 -3.80 4.19 24.97
N ILE A 4 -2.82 4.83 24.33
CA ILE A 4 -2.39 4.54 22.96
C ILE A 4 -0.92 4.15 23.02
N LEU A 5 -0.56 2.98 22.48
CA LEU A 5 0.85 2.65 22.24
C LEU A 5 1.23 3.00 20.80
N PHE A 6 2.43 3.53 20.64
CA PHE A 6 2.95 3.90 19.32
C PHE A 6 4.48 3.92 19.32
N ALA A 7 5.08 3.66 18.16
CA ALA A 7 6.51 3.83 17.95
C ALA A 7 6.83 5.27 17.50
N SER A 8 7.92 5.85 17.98
CA SER A 8 8.27 7.24 17.66
C SER A 8 9.78 7.50 17.72
N ARG A 9 10.28 8.34 16.82
CA ARG A 9 11.69 8.81 16.82
C ARG A 9 11.99 9.95 17.79
N ARG A 10 11.12 10.20 18.77
CA ARG A 10 11.20 11.40 19.62
C ARG A 10 12.48 11.49 20.47
N ASN A 11 13.12 10.36 20.74
CA ASN A 11 14.36 10.28 21.53
C ASN A 11 15.59 9.96 20.65
N GLY A 12 15.49 10.06 19.33
CA GLY A 12 16.59 9.80 18.39
C GLY A 12 16.61 8.37 17.80
N GLY A 13 16.09 7.37 18.53
CA GLY A 13 15.76 6.03 18.04
C GLY A 13 14.25 5.85 17.89
N PHE A 14 13.79 4.88 17.09
CA PHE A 14 12.39 4.45 17.17
C PHE A 14 12.22 3.64 18.45
N ASP A 15 11.59 4.21 19.46
CA ASP A 15 11.23 3.51 20.69
C ASP A 15 9.69 3.43 20.79
N ILE A 16 9.17 2.61 21.70
CA ILE A 16 7.74 2.43 21.94
C ILE A 16 7.31 3.23 23.16
N PHE A 17 6.27 4.05 22.96
CA PHE A 17 5.72 4.94 23.95
C PHE A 17 4.26 4.61 24.23
N SER A 18 3.80 4.92 25.44
CA SER A 18 2.38 5.00 25.77
C SER A 18 1.98 6.46 25.95
N ALA A 19 0.83 6.82 25.39
CA ALA A 19 0.18 8.09 25.64
C ALA A 19 -1.17 7.88 26.35
N HIS A 20 -1.38 8.59 27.46
CA HIS A 20 -2.62 8.53 28.23
C HIS A 20 -3.04 9.93 28.73
N PRO A 21 -4.34 10.18 28.98
CA PRO A 21 -4.83 11.47 29.46
C PRO A 21 -4.29 11.84 30.85
N ILE A 22 -4.05 13.14 31.10
CA ILE A 22 -3.79 13.66 32.44
C ILE A 22 -5.07 13.57 33.27
N THR A 23 -5.00 12.93 34.44
CA THR A 23 -6.09 12.86 35.44
C THR A 23 -5.74 13.82 36.59
N PRO A 24 -6.64 14.71 37.08
CA PRO A 24 -8.11 14.66 37.02
C PRO A 24 -8.77 15.61 35.99
N ALA A 25 -10.08 15.40 35.82
CA ALA A 25 -11.03 15.94 34.83
C ALA A 25 -11.04 17.46 34.54
N ASN A 26 -10.20 18.26 35.19
CA ASN A 26 -10.08 19.71 35.01
C ASN A 26 -8.79 20.14 34.26
N ALA A 27 -7.97 19.19 33.80
CA ALA A 27 -6.87 19.52 32.90
C ALA A 27 -7.44 19.94 31.54
N PRO A 28 -6.96 21.04 30.92
CA PRO A 28 -7.42 21.46 29.60
C PRO A 28 -7.30 20.29 28.63
N SER A 29 -8.43 19.96 27.99
CA SER A 29 -8.56 18.88 27.02
C SER A 29 -7.43 18.93 25.99
N GLY A 30 -6.66 17.84 25.86
CA GLY A 30 -5.69 17.65 24.77
C GLY A 30 -4.23 17.44 25.18
N ARG A 31 -3.89 17.50 26.48
CA ARG A 31 -2.54 17.11 26.93
C ARG A 31 -2.49 15.63 27.36
N LEU A 32 -1.64 14.87 26.68
CA LEU A 32 -1.32 13.48 26.99
C LEU A 32 0.00 13.42 27.76
N ILE A 33 0.06 12.58 28.78
CA ILE A 33 1.33 12.11 29.34
C ILE A 33 1.88 11.09 28.36
N VAL A 34 3.14 11.25 27.97
CA VAL A 34 3.83 10.28 27.11
C VAL A 34 5.02 9.72 27.84
N GLU A 35 5.07 8.40 27.94
CA GLU A 35 6.13 7.66 28.63
C GLU A 35 6.72 6.62 27.69
N GLU A 36 8.04 6.47 27.75
CA GLU A 36 8.74 5.37 27.07
C GLU A 36 8.50 4.07 27.84
N ILE A 37 8.12 3.01 27.12
CA ILE A 37 7.81 1.70 27.72
C ILE A 37 8.81 0.63 27.26
N VAL A 38 9.25 0.74 26.01
CA VAL A 38 10.31 -0.08 25.44
C VAL A 38 11.25 0.83 24.69
N GLY A 39 12.50 0.88 25.15
CA GLY A 39 13.62 1.49 24.44
C GLY A 39 14.82 0.56 24.46
N GLY A 40 15.85 0.91 23.71
CA GLY A 40 17.08 0.12 23.66
C GLY A 40 17.90 0.37 22.39
N PRO A 41 19.00 -0.38 22.20
CA PRO A 41 19.79 -0.26 20.98
C PRO A 41 18.98 -0.69 19.75
N GLY A 42 19.05 0.12 18.69
CA GLY A 42 18.31 -0.09 17.45
C GLY A 42 16.87 0.41 17.51
N ASN A 43 16.03 -0.04 16.57
CA ASN A 43 14.65 0.41 16.45
C ASN A 43 13.70 -0.62 17.08
N GLN A 44 12.78 -0.17 17.92
CA GLN A 44 11.65 -0.92 18.43
C GLN A 44 10.34 -0.39 17.81
N TYR A 45 9.55 -1.27 17.20
CA TYR A 45 8.36 -0.87 16.46
C TYR A 45 7.28 -1.95 16.41
N GLN A 46 6.15 -1.61 15.79
CA GLN A 46 4.95 -2.46 15.66
C GLN A 46 4.47 -3.04 17.01
N PRO A 47 4.21 -2.19 18.04
CA PRO A 47 3.71 -2.66 19.31
C PRO A 47 2.30 -3.23 19.18
N SER A 48 2.04 -4.33 19.89
CA SER A 48 0.69 -4.89 20.08
C SER A 48 0.50 -5.29 21.53
N VAL A 49 -0.62 -4.85 22.11
CA VAL A 49 -0.96 -5.11 23.52
C VAL A 49 -1.80 -6.37 23.58
N SER A 50 -1.53 -7.23 24.57
CA SER A 50 -2.36 -8.40 24.83
C SER A 50 -3.79 -8.01 25.24
N PRO A 51 -4.82 -8.82 24.92
CA PRO A 51 -6.20 -8.56 25.32
C PRO A 51 -6.42 -8.21 26.80
N ASP A 52 -5.63 -8.80 27.71
CA ASP A 52 -5.69 -8.51 29.15
C ASP A 52 -4.99 -7.20 29.55
N GLY A 53 -4.27 -6.55 28.62
CA GLY A 53 -3.53 -5.31 28.84
C GLY A 53 -2.20 -5.48 29.58
N VAL A 54 -1.73 -6.71 29.82
CA VAL A 54 -0.57 -7.01 30.68
C VAL A 54 0.73 -7.17 29.91
N LEU A 55 0.69 -7.57 28.64
CA LEU A 55 1.87 -7.80 27.81
C LEU A 55 1.85 -6.88 26.58
N VAL A 56 3.05 -6.57 26.10
CA VAL A 56 3.28 -5.90 24.82
C VAL A 56 4.23 -6.77 24.01
N ALA A 57 3.77 -7.17 22.82
CA ALA A 57 4.60 -7.74 21.78
C ALA A 57 5.14 -6.61 20.91
N PHE A 58 6.37 -6.74 20.42
CA PHE A 58 7.01 -5.74 19.58
C PHE A 58 8.14 -6.34 18.76
N ILE A 59 8.60 -5.59 17.78
CA ILE A 59 9.75 -5.94 16.94
C ILE A 59 10.97 -5.16 17.39
N ALA A 60 12.09 -5.85 17.60
CA ALA A 60 13.38 -5.24 17.97
C ALA A 60 14.56 -6.11 17.51
N PRO A 61 15.77 -5.55 17.35
CA PRO A 61 16.94 -6.34 16.97
C PRO A 61 17.22 -7.48 17.95
N ALA A 62 17.69 -8.61 17.43
CA ALA A 62 18.18 -9.73 18.23
C ALA A 62 19.58 -10.18 17.76
N PRO A 63 20.38 -10.85 18.61
CA PRO A 63 21.63 -11.43 18.18
C PRO A 63 21.44 -12.35 16.97
N GLY A 64 22.23 -12.13 15.91
CA GLY A 64 22.13 -12.89 14.67
C GLY A 64 21.12 -12.37 13.65
N THR A 65 20.42 -11.26 13.94
CA THR A 65 19.60 -10.53 12.95
C THR A 65 20.36 -9.30 12.44
N LEU A 66 20.40 -9.10 11.12
CA LEU A 66 20.93 -7.94 10.39
C LEU A 66 19.82 -7.01 9.82
N GLY A 67 18.57 -7.44 9.83
CA GLY A 67 17.41 -6.84 9.17
C GLY A 67 16.35 -6.31 10.14
N SER A 68 15.08 -6.64 9.90
CA SER A 68 13.94 -6.06 10.65
C SER A 68 13.81 -6.55 12.10
N GLY A 69 14.74 -7.35 12.62
CA GLY A 69 14.76 -7.80 14.01
C GLY A 69 13.96 -9.07 14.24
N ALA A 70 13.49 -9.23 15.48
CA ALA A 70 12.79 -10.41 15.99
C ALA A 70 11.54 -10.00 16.78
N ILE A 71 10.68 -10.97 17.08
CA ILE A 71 9.49 -10.76 17.92
C ILE A 71 9.90 -10.91 19.38
N TRP A 72 9.66 -9.86 20.15
CA TRP A 72 9.88 -9.79 21.59
C TRP A 72 8.56 -9.55 22.31
N ALA A 73 8.52 -9.93 23.58
CA ALA A 73 7.43 -9.57 24.47
C ALA A 73 7.96 -9.06 25.81
N LYS A 74 7.20 -8.17 26.42
CA LYS A 74 7.51 -7.57 27.72
C LYS A 74 6.22 -7.34 28.49
N ARG A 75 6.29 -7.39 29.82
CA ARG A 75 5.19 -6.94 30.65
C ARG A 75 5.01 -5.42 30.56
N HIS A 76 3.76 -5.02 30.37
CA HIS A 76 3.24 -3.67 30.44
C HIS A 76 2.45 -3.51 31.72
N VAL A 77 3.01 -2.80 32.70
CA VAL A 77 2.28 -2.49 33.95
C VAL A 77 1.58 -1.15 33.77
N LEU A 78 0.24 -1.20 33.69
CA LEU A 78 -0.60 -0.01 33.80
C LEU A 78 -0.41 0.60 35.20
N ASN A 79 -0.09 1.90 35.25
CA ASN A 79 0.11 2.69 36.48
C ASN A 79 1.38 2.31 37.26
N ASN A 80 2.55 2.57 36.67
CA ASN A 80 3.83 2.47 37.36
C ASN A 80 3.96 3.52 38.48
N THR A 81 3.46 3.22 39.69
CA THR A 81 3.88 3.92 40.91
C THR A 81 5.26 3.42 41.40
N GLY A 82 5.90 2.52 40.66
CA GLY A 82 7.22 1.99 40.92
C GLY A 82 8.32 2.85 40.30
N THR A 83 9.50 2.75 40.89
CA THR A 83 10.73 3.39 40.42
C THR A 83 10.99 3.04 38.95
N PRO A 84 11.30 4.01 38.07
CA PRO A 84 11.77 3.72 36.72
C PRO A 84 12.94 2.73 36.76
N GLY A 85 12.86 1.62 36.02
CA GLY A 85 13.96 0.65 35.90
C GLY A 85 13.78 -0.71 36.60
N THR A 86 12.62 -1.03 37.17
CA THR A 86 12.30 -2.39 37.66
C THR A 86 11.29 -3.15 36.78
N ALA A 87 11.10 -2.71 35.53
CA ALA A 87 10.17 -3.35 34.60
C ALA A 87 10.73 -4.70 34.14
N ASP A 88 9.93 -5.77 34.25
CA ASP A 88 10.25 -7.13 33.79
C ASP A 88 10.97 -7.09 32.42
N GLU A 89 12.18 -7.66 32.36
CA GLU A 89 13.05 -7.64 31.18
C GLU A 89 12.33 -8.22 29.95
N PRO A 90 12.47 -7.61 28.75
CA PRO A 90 11.96 -8.19 27.53
C PRO A 90 12.52 -9.60 27.29
N TYR A 91 11.68 -10.51 26.80
CA TYR A 91 12.09 -11.84 26.41
C TYR A 91 11.83 -12.07 24.92
N LEU A 92 12.73 -12.84 24.30
CA LEU A 92 12.66 -13.19 22.89
C LEU A 92 11.58 -14.25 22.70
N VAL A 93 10.61 -13.98 21.83
CA VAL A 93 9.55 -14.93 21.45
C VAL A 93 10.01 -15.76 20.26
N HIS A 94 10.43 -15.10 19.18
CA HIS A 94 10.79 -15.76 17.93
C HIS A 94 11.76 -14.93 17.10
N THR A 95 12.80 -15.57 16.58
CA THR A 95 13.76 -14.94 15.65
C THR A 95 13.34 -15.17 14.21
N GLU A 96 12.89 -14.13 13.55
CA GLU A 96 12.62 -14.12 12.11
C GLU A 96 12.71 -12.69 11.59
N GLU A 97 13.61 -12.48 10.63
CA GLU A 97 13.63 -11.22 9.89
C GLU A 97 12.50 -11.22 8.91
N THR A 98 11.62 -10.24 9.01
CA THR A 98 10.57 -9.98 8.04
C THR A 98 10.98 -8.83 7.12
N SER A 99 10.28 -8.62 6.01
CA SER A 99 10.45 -7.42 5.17
C SER A 99 9.86 -6.13 5.82
N TYR A 100 10.09 -5.96 7.13
CA TYR A 100 9.50 -4.91 8.01
C TYR A 100 7.97 -4.97 8.11
N ARG A 101 7.38 -6.17 7.98
CA ARG A 101 5.91 -6.40 7.93
C ARG A 101 5.39 -7.41 8.95
N ALA A 102 6.18 -7.75 9.97
CA ALA A 102 5.79 -8.72 10.99
C ALA A 102 4.41 -8.39 11.60
N GLU A 103 4.21 -7.16 12.08
CA GLU A 103 2.92 -6.68 12.63
C GLU A 103 2.29 -7.67 13.63
N PRO A 104 2.98 -8.01 14.74
CA PRO A 104 2.53 -9.04 15.66
C PRO A 104 1.18 -8.69 16.29
N GLN A 105 0.28 -9.67 16.43
CA GLN A 105 -1.02 -9.56 17.10
C GLN A 105 -1.23 -10.71 18.09
N TRP A 106 -1.66 -10.37 19.30
CA TRP A 106 -1.97 -11.37 20.31
C TRP A 106 -3.24 -12.17 19.99
N SER A 107 -3.24 -13.45 20.34
CA SER A 107 -4.45 -14.26 20.42
C SER A 107 -5.37 -13.74 21.53
N ALA A 108 -6.68 -13.99 21.41
CA ALA A 108 -7.69 -13.53 22.37
C ALA A 108 -7.47 -14.06 23.81
N ASP A 109 -6.78 -15.19 23.95
CA ASP A 109 -6.44 -15.86 25.21
C ASP A 109 -5.01 -15.55 25.72
N ASN A 110 -4.30 -14.63 25.06
CA ASN A 110 -2.91 -14.25 25.33
C ASN A 110 -1.86 -15.39 25.16
N ALA A 111 -2.24 -16.54 24.62
CA ALA A 111 -1.37 -17.72 24.53
C ALA A 111 -0.43 -17.72 23.31
N ALA A 112 -0.74 -16.94 22.28
CA ALA A 112 -0.02 -16.94 21.01
C ALA A 112 0.06 -15.54 20.37
N ILE A 113 0.98 -15.41 19.42
CA ILE A 113 1.19 -14.20 18.61
C ILE A 113 1.11 -14.58 17.14
N PHE A 114 0.18 -13.96 16.42
CA PHE A 114 0.04 -14.02 14.96
C PHE A 114 0.88 -12.92 14.32
N TYR A 115 1.46 -13.16 13.15
CA TYR A 115 2.29 -12.16 12.45
C TYR A 115 2.46 -12.53 10.97
N SER A 116 2.92 -11.58 10.15
CA SER A 116 3.31 -11.84 8.75
C SER A 116 4.77 -12.30 8.67
N SER A 117 5.00 -13.51 8.17
CA SER A 117 6.31 -14.14 7.98
C SER A 117 6.70 -14.07 6.51
N ASP A 118 7.93 -13.68 6.15
CA ASP A 118 8.41 -13.68 4.76
C ASP A 118 9.35 -14.86 4.43
N SER A 119 9.47 -15.80 5.37
CA SER A 119 10.35 -16.97 5.26
C SER A 119 10.01 -17.95 4.13
N GLY A 120 8.80 -17.87 3.59
CA GLY A 120 8.32 -18.69 2.46
C GLY A 120 8.71 -18.15 1.08
N GLY A 121 9.33 -16.97 1.00
CA GLY A 121 9.55 -16.23 -0.25
C GLY A 121 8.51 -15.12 -0.41
N SER A 122 7.22 -15.44 -0.26
CA SER A 122 6.14 -14.49 -0.09
C SER A 122 5.81 -14.25 1.39
N ASN A 123 4.97 -13.26 1.68
CA ASN A 123 4.43 -13.11 3.04
C ASN A 123 3.36 -14.17 3.29
N ASP A 124 3.47 -14.88 4.40
CA ASP A 124 2.48 -15.82 4.92
C ASP A 124 2.00 -15.34 6.30
N ILE A 125 0.77 -15.66 6.70
CA ILE A 125 0.37 -15.51 8.11
C ILE A 125 0.91 -16.70 8.90
N ALA A 126 1.62 -16.42 9.98
CA ALA A 126 2.13 -17.42 10.91
C ALA A 126 1.66 -17.12 12.34
N VAL A 127 1.76 -18.14 13.19
CA VAL A 127 1.48 -18.05 14.62
C VAL A 127 2.60 -18.70 15.41
N VAL A 128 2.98 -18.10 16.54
CA VAL A 128 3.95 -18.64 17.49
C VAL A 128 3.39 -18.58 18.91
N SER A 129 3.78 -19.52 19.76
CA SER A 129 3.46 -19.46 21.19
C SER A 129 4.00 -18.16 21.80
N ALA A 130 3.24 -17.53 22.68
CA ALA A 130 3.68 -16.34 23.43
C ALA A 130 4.85 -16.63 24.38
N GLN A 131 5.09 -17.90 24.70
CA GLN A 131 6.26 -18.38 25.45
C GLN A 131 7.48 -18.66 24.53
N GLY A 132 7.32 -18.41 23.23
CA GLY A 132 8.32 -18.64 22.21
C GLY A 132 8.33 -20.06 21.63
N GLY A 133 9.28 -20.28 20.73
CA GLY A 133 9.49 -21.55 20.03
C GLY A 133 9.32 -21.45 18.52
N ASN A 134 8.97 -22.58 17.90
CA ASN A 134 8.78 -22.66 16.45
C ASN A 134 7.41 -22.10 16.06
N ARG A 135 7.37 -21.37 14.94
CA ARG A 135 6.13 -20.90 14.33
C ARG A 135 5.40 -22.03 13.61
N VAL A 136 4.09 -21.85 13.45
CA VAL A 136 3.23 -22.62 12.55
C VAL A 136 2.71 -21.66 11.48
N ARG A 137 2.80 -22.04 10.20
CA ARG A 137 2.19 -21.26 9.11
C ARG A 137 0.70 -21.55 9.02
N LEU A 138 -0.09 -20.51 8.83
CA LEU A 138 -1.55 -20.57 8.66
C LEU A 138 -1.96 -20.35 7.21
N THR A 139 -1.13 -19.65 6.43
CA THR A 139 -1.24 -19.55 4.98
C THR A 139 0.04 -20.08 4.33
N GLU A 140 -0.09 -20.67 3.14
CA GLU A 140 1.02 -21.20 2.35
C GLU A 140 0.59 -21.22 0.88
N VAL A 141 0.65 -20.06 0.22
CA VAL A 141 0.28 -19.88 -1.18
C VAL A 141 1.30 -18.96 -1.86
N PRO A 142 1.47 -19.05 -3.20
CA PRO A 142 2.39 -18.19 -3.94
C PRO A 142 1.82 -16.78 -4.13
N SER A 143 1.46 -16.15 -3.02
CA SER A 143 0.88 -14.82 -2.89
C SER A 143 1.26 -14.25 -1.52
N ASP A 144 0.98 -12.97 -1.34
CA ASP A 144 1.19 -12.28 -0.09
C ASP A 144 -0.04 -12.32 0.79
N GLU A 145 0.15 -12.71 2.04
CA GLU A 145 -0.77 -12.50 3.13
C GLU A 145 -0.11 -11.72 4.27
N PHE A 146 -0.73 -10.63 4.69
CA PHE A 146 -0.20 -9.75 5.74
C PHE A 146 -1.31 -8.98 6.46
N GLY A 147 -0.96 -8.20 7.47
CA GLY A 147 -1.90 -7.34 8.21
C GLY A 147 -2.94 -8.16 8.97
N VAL A 148 -2.49 -9.20 9.66
CA VAL A 148 -3.36 -10.08 10.44
C VAL A 148 -4.05 -9.30 11.57
N ALA A 149 -5.31 -9.61 11.83
CA ALA A 149 -6.06 -9.14 12.98
C ALA A 149 -6.86 -10.30 13.58
N VAL A 150 -6.82 -10.46 14.89
CA VAL A 150 -7.53 -11.54 15.59
C VAL A 150 -8.90 -11.03 16.05
N SER A 151 -9.93 -11.83 15.82
CA SER A 151 -11.28 -11.55 16.33
C SER A 151 -11.31 -11.53 17.87
N PRO A 152 -12.18 -10.71 18.50
CA PRO A 152 -12.27 -10.64 19.96
C PRO A 152 -12.62 -11.97 20.65
N ASP A 153 -13.33 -12.86 19.95
CA ASP A 153 -13.66 -14.21 20.44
C ASP A 153 -12.57 -15.25 20.11
N GLY A 154 -11.52 -14.86 19.37
CA GLY A 154 -10.39 -15.70 19.01
C GLY A 154 -10.67 -16.76 17.95
N ASN A 155 -11.90 -16.86 17.43
CA ASN A 155 -12.30 -17.94 16.52
C ASN A 155 -11.88 -17.70 15.07
N ARG A 156 -11.64 -16.44 14.72
CA ARG A 156 -11.29 -16.00 13.36
C ARG A 156 -10.11 -15.05 13.34
N ILE A 157 -9.47 -14.98 12.18
CA ILE A 157 -8.57 -13.90 11.83
C ILE A 157 -9.05 -13.20 10.56
N ALA A 158 -8.75 -11.90 10.45
CA ALA A 158 -8.81 -11.13 9.23
C ALA A 158 -7.39 -10.87 8.72
N PHE A 159 -7.18 -10.81 7.42
CA PHE A 159 -5.88 -10.55 6.80
C PHE A 159 -6.08 -10.04 5.37
N VAL A 160 -5.07 -9.36 4.84
CA VAL A 160 -5.04 -8.88 3.46
C VAL A 160 -4.34 -9.91 2.58
N SER A 161 -4.90 -10.21 1.41
CA SER A 161 -4.24 -11.07 0.40
C SER A 161 -4.32 -10.48 -1.01
N ASN A 162 -3.27 -10.67 -1.81
CA ASN A 162 -3.20 -10.27 -3.22
C ASN A 162 -3.35 -11.45 -4.20
N HIS A 163 -3.79 -12.61 -3.72
CA HIS A 163 -3.78 -13.85 -4.51
C HIS A 163 -4.73 -13.86 -5.72
N GLN A 164 -5.65 -12.89 -5.81
CA GLN A 164 -6.56 -12.65 -6.95
C GLN A 164 -6.23 -11.35 -7.71
N GLY A 165 -5.06 -10.75 -7.50
CA GLY A 165 -4.66 -9.48 -8.09
C GLY A 165 -4.54 -8.37 -7.04
N PRO A 166 -5.24 -7.23 -7.16
CA PRO A 166 -5.25 -6.21 -6.12
C PRO A 166 -5.61 -6.78 -4.74
N THR A 167 -5.04 -6.22 -3.68
CA THR A 167 -5.27 -6.70 -2.32
C THR A 167 -6.72 -6.62 -1.91
N ARG A 168 -7.23 -7.72 -1.35
CA ARG A 168 -8.57 -7.84 -0.79
C ARG A 168 -8.48 -8.26 0.67
N LEU A 169 -9.53 -7.98 1.42
CA LEU A 169 -9.66 -8.39 2.81
C LEU A 169 -10.29 -9.79 2.85
N TYR A 170 -9.69 -10.70 3.61
CA TYR A 170 -10.20 -12.05 3.83
C TYR A 170 -10.34 -12.34 5.32
N THR A 171 -11.18 -13.32 5.62
CA THR A 171 -11.27 -13.94 6.94
C THR A 171 -11.16 -15.45 6.85
N MET A 172 -10.60 -16.08 7.90
CA MET A 172 -10.57 -17.53 8.07
C MET A 172 -10.64 -17.90 9.56
N GLY A 173 -10.73 -19.21 9.86
CA GLY A 173 -10.59 -19.68 11.24
C GLY A 173 -9.18 -19.41 11.79
N SER A 174 -9.06 -19.13 13.08
CA SER A 174 -7.75 -18.80 13.69
C SER A 174 -6.75 -19.95 13.68
N GLY A 175 -7.21 -21.20 13.52
CA GLY A 175 -6.37 -22.37 13.27
C GLY A 175 -5.81 -22.46 11.85
N GLY A 176 -6.09 -21.47 10.99
CA GLY A 176 -5.72 -21.48 9.58
C GLY A 176 -6.65 -22.35 8.75
N GLY A 177 -6.17 -22.75 7.57
CA GLY A 177 -6.88 -23.65 6.68
C GLY A 177 -6.41 -23.50 5.24
N ALA A 178 -6.82 -24.46 4.39
CA ALA A 178 -6.60 -24.35 2.96
C ALA A 178 -7.26 -23.09 2.40
N ARG A 179 -6.73 -22.54 1.30
CA ARG A 179 -7.24 -21.34 0.62
C ARG A 179 -8.76 -21.38 0.35
N SER A 180 -9.33 -22.56 0.09
CA SER A 180 -10.78 -22.73 -0.13
C SER A 180 -11.65 -22.41 1.09
N SER A 181 -11.06 -22.31 2.28
CA SER A 181 -11.75 -21.92 3.53
C SER A 181 -11.78 -20.41 3.77
N TRP A 182 -11.08 -19.62 2.94
CA TRP A 182 -10.99 -18.18 3.11
C TRP A 182 -12.28 -17.52 2.58
N HIS A 183 -12.77 -16.55 3.33
CA HIS A 183 -13.96 -15.78 2.98
C HIS A 183 -13.54 -14.36 2.67
N GLU A 184 -13.71 -13.95 1.42
CA GLU A 184 -13.51 -12.54 1.02
C GLU A 184 -14.53 -11.66 1.74
N VAL A 185 -14.07 -10.52 2.24
CA VAL A 185 -14.91 -9.48 2.84
C VAL A 185 -15.24 -8.46 1.75
N GLU A 186 -16.49 -8.49 1.30
CA GLU A 186 -16.99 -7.53 0.33
C GLU A 186 -17.23 -6.16 0.98
N ILE A 187 -16.63 -5.11 0.42
CA ILE A 187 -16.88 -3.72 0.84
C ILE A 187 -18.14 -3.23 0.13
N THR A 188 -19.26 -3.19 0.84
CA THR A 188 -20.58 -2.85 0.27
C THR A 188 -20.86 -1.35 0.21
N SER A 189 -20.16 -0.55 1.02
CA SER A 189 -20.32 0.91 1.04
C SER A 189 -19.08 1.60 1.60
N ARG A 190 -18.91 2.87 1.23
CA ARG A 190 -17.89 3.77 1.77
C ARG A 190 -18.57 5.04 2.25
N HIS A 191 -18.10 5.57 3.37
CA HIS A 191 -18.60 6.82 3.93
C HIS A 191 -17.45 7.82 4.01
N PRO A 192 -17.29 8.70 3.02
CA PRO A 192 -16.31 9.75 3.07
C PRO A 192 -16.45 10.59 4.35
N ARG A 193 -15.31 10.98 4.93
CA ARG A 193 -15.29 11.83 6.13
C ARG A 193 -15.74 13.27 5.86
N THR A 194 -15.69 13.68 4.60
CA THR A 194 -16.07 15.00 4.10
C THR A 194 -17.11 14.83 3.01
N GLU A 195 -17.90 15.86 2.75
CA GLU A 195 -18.77 15.88 1.58
C GLU A 195 -17.93 15.69 0.30
N THR A 196 -18.44 14.90 -0.63
CA THR A 196 -17.80 14.54 -1.89
C THR A 196 -18.71 14.82 -3.07
N GLY A 197 -18.11 15.04 -4.24
CA GLY A 197 -18.78 15.05 -5.53
C GLY A 197 -17.96 14.27 -6.56
N THR A 198 -18.49 14.12 -7.77
CA THR A 198 -17.86 13.31 -8.82
C THR A 198 -17.36 14.20 -9.95
N ILE A 199 -16.11 13.99 -10.39
CA ILE A 199 -15.61 14.56 -11.66
C ILE A 199 -15.72 13.49 -12.74
N ARG A 200 -16.38 13.86 -13.85
CA ARG A 200 -16.44 13.08 -15.09
C ARG A 200 -15.58 13.74 -16.14
N GLY A 201 -14.44 13.13 -16.43
CA GLY A 201 -13.46 13.67 -17.35
C GLY A 201 -13.52 13.05 -18.74
N ARG A 202 -13.26 13.87 -19.76
CA ARG A 202 -12.92 13.42 -21.11
C ARG A 202 -11.58 14.00 -21.52
N VAL A 203 -10.72 13.17 -22.07
CA VAL A 203 -9.46 13.59 -22.70
C VAL A 203 -9.60 13.42 -24.20
N LEU A 204 -9.48 14.51 -24.94
CA LEU A 204 -9.70 14.55 -26.38
C LEU A 204 -8.44 15.04 -27.11
N ASP A 205 -8.26 14.61 -28.35
CA ASP A 205 -7.31 15.23 -29.28
C ASP A 205 -7.89 16.51 -29.92
N GLU A 206 -7.09 17.16 -30.78
CA GLU A 206 -7.49 18.37 -31.52
C GLU A 206 -8.68 18.14 -32.49
N SER A 207 -8.97 16.89 -32.84
CA SER A 207 -10.11 16.50 -33.69
C SER A 207 -11.37 16.18 -32.88
N GLY A 208 -11.27 16.21 -31.55
CA GLY A 208 -12.36 15.89 -30.62
C GLY A 208 -12.55 14.40 -30.34
N GLN A 209 -11.60 13.54 -30.73
CA GLN A 209 -11.67 12.10 -30.46
C GLN A 209 -11.13 11.75 -29.07
N PRO A 210 -11.78 10.83 -28.33
CA PRO A 210 -11.23 10.30 -27.09
C PRO A 210 -9.81 9.79 -27.29
N THR A 211 -8.91 10.20 -26.40
CA THR A 211 -7.48 9.95 -26.53
C THR A 211 -6.92 9.43 -25.22
N PRO A 212 -6.26 8.25 -25.21
CA PRO A 212 -5.62 7.72 -24.02
C PRO A 212 -4.60 8.71 -23.46
N ALA A 213 -4.54 8.85 -22.15
CA ALA A 213 -3.64 9.81 -21.52
C ALA A 213 -3.33 9.43 -20.09
N ARG A 214 -2.22 9.95 -19.60
CA ARG A 214 -1.94 10.00 -18.17
C ARG A 214 -2.72 11.16 -17.55
N ILE A 215 -3.38 10.91 -16.43
CA ILE A 215 -4.14 11.91 -15.66
C ILE A 215 -3.58 12.07 -14.25
N MET A 216 -3.56 13.30 -13.77
CA MET A 216 -3.24 13.66 -12.38
C MET A 216 -4.33 14.57 -11.84
N LEU A 217 -4.91 14.19 -10.71
CA LEU A 217 -5.93 14.97 -10.03
C LEU A 217 -5.43 15.38 -8.66
N THR A 218 -5.73 16.62 -8.26
CA THR A 218 -5.49 17.13 -6.90
C THR A 218 -6.77 17.81 -6.44
N ALA A 219 -7.32 17.35 -5.31
CA ALA A 219 -8.55 17.88 -4.75
C ALA A 219 -8.31 19.09 -3.84
N SER A 220 -9.40 19.64 -3.30
CA SER A 220 -9.42 20.81 -2.42
C SER A 220 -8.64 20.62 -1.11
N ASP A 221 -8.46 19.36 -0.66
CA ASP A 221 -7.68 19.01 0.52
C ASP A 221 -6.17 18.89 0.24
N GLY A 222 -5.74 19.16 -0.99
CA GLY A 222 -4.35 19.12 -1.43
C GLY A 222 -3.81 17.71 -1.69
N ARG A 223 -4.67 16.66 -1.65
CA ARG A 223 -4.27 15.28 -1.92
C ARG A 223 -4.58 14.88 -3.35
N ALA A 224 -3.87 13.86 -3.81
CA ALA A 224 -4.10 13.25 -5.11
C ALA A 224 -5.13 12.12 -5.02
N TYR A 225 -5.92 11.97 -6.07
CA TYR A 225 -7.02 11.01 -6.17
C TYR A 225 -6.99 10.33 -7.53
N THR A 226 -7.45 9.07 -7.56
CA THR A 226 -7.57 8.25 -8.77
C THR A 226 -8.88 7.49 -8.72
N GLU A 227 -9.22 6.83 -9.83
CA GLU A 227 -10.40 5.96 -9.87
C GLU A 227 -10.33 4.87 -8.81
N ASP A 228 -11.51 4.46 -8.33
CA ASP A 228 -11.61 3.40 -7.35
C ASP A 228 -11.18 2.06 -7.95
N GLY A 229 -10.33 1.32 -7.24
CA GLY A 229 -9.72 0.09 -7.75
C GLY A 229 -8.76 0.28 -8.94
N GLY A 230 -8.56 1.51 -9.41
CA GLY A 230 -7.67 1.83 -10.52
C GLY A 230 -6.20 1.69 -10.13
N PHE A 231 -5.38 1.20 -11.07
CA PHE A 231 -3.94 1.18 -10.89
C PHE A 231 -3.38 2.60 -11.03
N HIS A 232 -2.56 3.03 -10.08
CA HIS A 232 -1.90 4.32 -10.11
C HIS A 232 -0.42 4.20 -9.75
N ARG A 233 0.35 5.20 -10.14
CA ARG A 233 1.78 5.30 -9.84
C ARG A 233 2.04 6.58 -9.05
N MET A 234 3.08 6.58 -8.22
CA MET A 234 3.55 7.75 -7.50
C MET A 234 4.93 8.16 -8.02
N MET A 235 5.07 9.41 -8.44
CA MET A 235 6.37 9.97 -8.80
C MET A 235 7.23 10.15 -7.54
N TRP A 236 8.40 9.52 -7.50
CA TRP A 236 9.25 9.54 -6.30
C TRP A 236 9.70 10.96 -5.90
N VAL A 237 9.95 11.83 -6.88
CA VAL A 237 10.54 13.17 -6.70
C VAL A 237 9.60 14.15 -6.02
N ASN A 238 8.31 14.14 -6.37
CA ASN A 238 7.33 15.12 -5.89
C ASN A 238 6.11 14.49 -5.21
N LYS A 239 6.10 13.15 -5.08
CA LYS A 239 5.00 12.36 -4.50
C LYS A 239 3.65 12.60 -5.18
N ARG A 240 3.65 13.07 -6.43
CA ARG A 240 2.41 13.17 -7.21
C ARG A 240 1.96 11.79 -7.66
N HIS A 241 0.68 11.51 -7.47
CA HIS A 241 0.05 10.31 -7.98
C HIS A 241 -0.51 10.60 -9.37
N TYR A 242 -0.46 9.59 -10.24
CA TYR A 242 -1.05 9.64 -11.57
C TYR A 242 -1.63 8.27 -11.94
N ALA A 243 -2.65 8.30 -12.78
CA ALA A 243 -3.27 7.12 -13.38
C ALA A 243 -3.32 7.29 -14.90
N HIS A 244 -3.81 6.27 -15.59
CA HIS A 244 -4.01 6.28 -17.04
C HIS A 244 -5.47 6.06 -17.37
N THR A 245 -5.92 6.66 -18.45
CA THR A 245 -7.27 6.54 -19.00
C THR A 245 -7.18 6.23 -20.49
N ASP A 246 -8.22 5.61 -21.04
CA ASP A 246 -8.42 5.40 -22.48
C ASP A 246 -9.05 6.63 -23.19
N GLY A 247 -9.32 7.70 -22.44
CA GLY A 247 -9.95 8.93 -22.93
C GLY A 247 -11.13 9.40 -22.08
N SER A 248 -11.55 8.62 -21.08
CA SER A 248 -12.54 9.04 -20.08
C SER A 248 -12.25 8.54 -18.67
N PHE A 249 -12.67 9.28 -17.66
CA PHE A 249 -12.52 8.86 -16.26
C PHE A 249 -13.66 9.39 -15.38
N GLU A 250 -13.92 8.69 -14.28
CA GLU A 250 -14.91 9.11 -13.27
C GLU A 250 -14.34 8.94 -11.85
N ILE A 251 -14.17 10.05 -11.14
CA ILE A 251 -13.46 10.06 -9.84
C ILE A 251 -14.26 10.84 -8.80
N GLU A 252 -14.51 10.22 -7.64
CA GLU A 252 -15.05 10.88 -6.46
C GLU A 252 -13.96 11.67 -5.74
N LEU A 253 -14.23 12.95 -5.44
CA LEU A 253 -13.31 13.88 -4.79
C LEU A 253 -14.01 14.62 -3.65
N PRO A 254 -13.27 15.09 -2.62
CA PRO A 254 -13.77 16.09 -1.68
C PRO A 254 -14.36 17.30 -2.41
N ALA A 255 -15.49 17.80 -1.90
CA ALA A 255 -16.11 19.00 -2.44
C ALA A 255 -15.14 20.21 -2.36
N GLY A 256 -15.24 21.10 -3.35
CA GLY A 256 -14.37 22.26 -3.53
C GLY A 256 -13.50 22.21 -4.78
N LEU A 257 -12.57 23.15 -4.90
CA LEU A 257 -11.77 23.33 -6.11
C LEU A 257 -10.81 22.14 -6.33
N ALA A 258 -10.94 21.48 -7.48
CA ALA A 258 -10.03 20.45 -7.95
C ALA A 258 -9.21 20.93 -9.15
N SER A 259 -8.00 20.39 -9.26
CA SER A 259 -7.07 20.59 -10.37
C SER A 259 -6.89 19.27 -11.10
N ILE A 260 -7.13 19.25 -12.41
CA ILE A 260 -7.06 18.07 -13.26
C ILE A 260 -6.08 18.36 -14.39
N GLU A 261 -5.09 17.48 -14.56
CA GLU A 261 -4.05 17.60 -15.57
C GLU A 261 -4.01 16.32 -16.40
N ALA A 262 -3.88 16.45 -17.72
CA ALA A 262 -3.69 15.34 -18.64
C ALA A 262 -2.41 15.55 -19.47
N MET A 263 -1.68 14.46 -19.70
CA MET A 263 -0.49 14.44 -20.56
C MET A 263 -0.43 13.17 -21.40
N ARG A 264 0.22 13.27 -22.57
CA ARG A 264 0.43 12.15 -23.50
C ARG A 264 1.75 12.37 -24.23
N GLY A 265 2.75 11.53 -23.98
CA GLY A 265 4.04 11.58 -24.67
C GLY A 265 4.71 12.96 -24.66
N PHE A 266 5.65 13.15 -25.59
CA PHE A 266 6.33 14.43 -25.82
C PHE A 266 5.76 15.19 -27.02
N GLU A 267 4.91 14.55 -27.83
CA GLU A 267 4.29 15.19 -29.00
C GLU A 267 3.14 16.12 -28.62
N TYR A 268 2.57 15.97 -27.42
CA TYR A 268 1.43 16.78 -26.95
C TYR A 268 1.83 17.67 -25.78
N LEU A 269 1.30 18.89 -25.77
CA LEU A 269 1.43 19.77 -24.62
C LEU A 269 0.54 19.28 -23.48
N PRO A 270 1.04 19.18 -22.23
CA PRO A 270 0.20 18.92 -21.07
C PRO A 270 -0.91 19.96 -20.96
N THR A 271 -2.10 19.51 -20.61
CA THR A 271 -3.28 20.37 -20.47
C THR A 271 -3.82 20.27 -19.06
N LYS A 272 -4.28 21.40 -18.52
CA LYS A 272 -4.72 21.52 -17.14
C LYS A 272 -6.00 22.33 -17.04
N VAL A 273 -6.96 21.81 -16.29
CA VAL A 273 -8.22 22.48 -15.98
C VAL A 273 -8.42 22.53 -14.47
N SER A 274 -9.25 23.46 -14.02
CA SER A 274 -9.73 23.52 -12.64
C SER A 274 -11.25 23.51 -12.66
N ALA A 275 -11.85 22.79 -11.73
CA ALA A 275 -13.30 22.64 -11.64
C ALA A 275 -13.73 22.60 -10.18
N ASP A 276 -14.87 23.19 -9.88
CA ASP A 276 -15.49 23.07 -8.58
C ASP A 276 -16.18 21.71 -8.47
N VAL A 277 -15.80 20.92 -7.46
CA VAL A 277 -16.47 19.67 -7.11
C VAL A 277 -17.65 20.02 -6.21
N ILE A 278 -18.87 19.83 -6.71
CA ILE A 278 -20.10 20.13 -5.98
C ILE A 278 -20.55 18.88 -5.22
N ALA A 279 -20.84 19.03 -3.93
CA ALA A 279 -21.24 17.92 -3.06
C ALA A 279 -22.49 17.21 -3.59
N GLY A 280 -22.42 15.88 -3.73
CA GLY A 280 -23.50 15.03 -4.22
C GLY A 280 -23.82 15.15 -5.72
N GLU A 281 -23.07 15.96 -6.47
CA GLU A 281 -23.29 16.20 -7.89
C GLU A 281 -22.11 15.67 -8.74
N SER A 282 -22.36 15.53 -10.04
CA SER A 282 -21.33 15.23 -11.03
C SER A 282 -20.97 16.49 -11.83
N THR A 283 -19.68 16.76 -11.97
CA THR A 283 -19.14 17.87 -12.75
C THR A 283 -18.35 17.32 -13.94
N ASP A 284 -18.77 17.67 -15.16
CA ASP A 284 -18.10 17.26 -16.39
C ASP A 284 -16.92 18.19 -16.71
N VAL A 285 -15.77 17.62 -17.06
CA VAL A 285 -14.57 18.36 -17.49
C VAL A 285 -14.03 17.78 -18.79
N THR A 286 -13.53 18.66 -19.66
CA THR A 286 -12.89 18.25 -20.92
C THR A 286 -11.47 18.80 -20.97
N LEU A 287 -10.52 17.92 -21.26
CA LEU A 287 -9.10 18.20 -21.44
C LEU A 287 -8.74 17.95 -22.89
N VAL A 288 -8.35 18.99 -23.62
CA VAL A 288 -7.91 18.86 -25.03
C VAL A 288 -6.39 18.85 -25.09
N LEU A 289 -5.84 17.76 -25.61
CA LEU A 289 -4.41 17.58 -25.85
C LEU A 289 -4.05 18.16 -27.22
N ASN A 290 -3.28 19.25 -27.22
CA ASN A 290 -2.82 19.89 -28.45
C ASN A 290 -1.44 19.37 -28.82
N ARG A 291 -1.23 19.07 -30.10
CA ARG A 291 0.07 18.66 -30.60
C ARG A 291 1.04 19.84 -30.58
N PHE A 292 2.30 19.56 -30.31
CA PHE A 292 3.38 20.52 -30.44
C PHE A 292 3.70 20.72 -31.94
N ARG A 293 3.06 21.72 -32.56
CA ARG A 293 3.12 21.96 -34.03
C ARG A 293 4.40 22.61 -34.54
N ASN A 294 5.36 22.97 -33.68
CA ASN A 294 6.66 23.57 -34.07
C ASN A 294 7.70 22.52 -34.50
N LEU A 295 7.24 21.46 -35.17
CA LEU A 295 8.10 20.40 -35.69
C LEU A 295 8.43 20.70 -37.16
N ASP A 296 9.63 20.29 -37.57
CA ASP A 296 10.08 20.39 -38.95
C ASP A 296 8.96 19.87 -39.89
N PRO A 297 8.55 20.60 -40.94
CA PRO A 297 7.56 20.14 -41.91
C PRO A 297 7.88 18.77 -42.54
N LEU A 298 9.12 18.29 -42.44
CA LEU A 298 9.56 16.96 -42.87
C LEU A 298 9.23 15.84 -41.85
N LEU A 299 8.83 16.16 -40.62
CA LEU A 299 8.34 15.22 -39.60
C LEU A 299 6.85 14.93 -39.78
N THR A 300 6.43 14.61 -41.02
CA THR A 300 5.04 14.26 -41.35
C THR A 300 4.55 12.98 -40.65
N LEU A 301 5.48 12.18 -40.12
CA LEU A 301 5.23 10.92 -39.42
C LEU A 301 5.08 11.08 -37.89
N GLY A 302 5.30 12.27 -37.32
CA GLY A 302 5.22 12.50 -35.87
C GLY A 302 6.44 11.97 -35.09
N TRP A 303 6.31 11.82 -33.77
CA TRP A 303 7.35 11.26 -32.91
C TRP A 303 7.13 9.78 -32.66
N TYR A 304 8.20 8.99 -32.80
CA TYR A 304 8.26 7.63 -32.30
C TYR A 304 9.14 7.62 -31.06
N SER A 305 8.56 7.26 -29.93
CA SER A 305 9.26 7.15 -28.66
C SER A 305 9.51 5.68 -28.33
N SER A 306 10.63 5.42 -27.66
CA SER A 306 10.92 4.10 -27.12
C SER A 306 11.43 4.20 -25.70
N ASP A 307 11.19 3.15 -24.93
CA ASP A 307 11.79 2.96 -23.62
C ASP A 307 12.29 1.52 -23.50
N MET A 308 13.60 1.38 -23.27
CA MET A 308 14.29 0.10 -23.25
C MET A 308 14.51 -0.41 -21.82
N HIS A 309 14.03 0.33 -20.82
CA HIS A 309 14.13 -0.05 -19.41
C HIS A 309 12.81 0.26 -18.72
N THR A 310 11.75 -0.44 -19.13
CA THR A 310 10.46 -0.33 -18.46
C THR A 310 10.25 -1.49 -17.52
N HIS A 311 9.56 -1.23 -16.42
CA HIS A 311 9.12 -2.25 -15.48
C HIS A 311 7.61 -2.13 -15.37
N ASP A 312 6.92 -3.21 -15.72
CA ASP A 312 5.49 -3.36 -15.49
C ASP A 312 5.18 -3.54 -13.99
N LEU A 313 6.08 -4.18 -13.24
CA LEU A 313 5.93 -4.56 -11.83
C LEU A 313 7.10 -4.14 -10.91
N HIS A 314 7.74 -2.99 -11.16
CA HIS A 314 8.74 -2.49 -10.20
C HIS A 314 8.06 -2.21 -8.85
N GLU A 315 8.52 -2.88 -7.80
CA GLU A 315 8.10 -2.70 -6.39
C GLU A 315 6.71 -3.21 -5.97
N GLY A 316 5.97 -4.03 -6.73
CA GLY A 316 4.76 -4.62 -6.13
C GLY A 316 3.83 -5.49 -6.98
N ARG A 317 3.73 -6.77 -6.61
CA ARG A 317 2.63 -7.50 -5.92
C ARG A 317 1.15 -7.16 -6.23
N PHE A 318 0.80 -6.32 -7.20
CA PHE A 318 -0.59 -5.78 -7.32
C PHE A 318 -1.25 -5.92 -8.70
N GLY A 319 -0.81 -6.85 -9.54
CA GLY A 319 -1.67 -7.34 -10.62
C GLY A 319 -1.88 -6.40 -11.80
N LEU A 320 -0.91 -5.55 -12.17
CA LEU A 320 -0.97 -4.81 -13.43
C LEU A 320 -0.83 -5.76 -14.63
N THR A 321 -1.91 -6.30 -15.22
CA THR A 321 -1.82 -7.29 -16.30
C THR A 321 -0.98 -6.79 -17.50
N PRO A 322 -0.43 -7.68 -18.34
CA PRO A 322 0.25 -7.28 -19.59
C PRO A 322 -0.60 -6.34 -20.46
N GLU A 323 -1.91 -6.60 -20.56
CA GLU A 323 -2.86 -5.72 -21.22
C GLU A 323 -2.90 -4.32 -20.57
N MET A 324 -3.08 -4.25 -19.24
CA MET A 324 -3.11 -2.96 -18.54
C MET A 324 -1.80 -2.19 -18.73
N PHE A 325 -0.65 -2.87 -18.67
CA PHE A 325 0.64 -2.23 -18.91
C PHE A 325 0.76 -1.71 -20.35
N PHE A 326 0.31 -2.49 -21.34
CA PHE A 326 0.26 -2.05 -22.74
C PHE A 326 -0.61 -0.80 -22.93
N ARG A 327 -1.75 -0.71 -22.23
CA ARG A 327 -2.60 0.49 -22.21
C ARG A 327 -1.92 1.70 -21.55
N GLN A 328 -1.07 1.50 -20.54
CA GLN A 328 -0.27 2.59 -19.96
C GLN A 328 0.75 3.12 -20.97
N LEU A 329 1.44 2.24 -21.69
CA LEU A 329 2.34 2.64 -22.79
C LEU A 329 1.57 3.40 -23.88
N GLU A 330 0.32 3.01 -24.14
CA GLU A 330 -0.55 3.73 -25.05
C GLU A 330 -0.90 5.14 -24.60
N ALA A 331 -1.24 5.31 -23.34
CA ALA A 331 -1.56 6.60 -22.74
C ALA A 331 -0.33 7.51 -22.58
N ASP A 332 0.85 6.92 -22.34
CA ASP A 332 2.14 7.63 -22.29
C ASP A 332 2.76 7.86 -23.67
N ASP A 333 2.10 7.36 -24.73
CA ASP A 333 2.54 7.43 -26.13
C ASP A 333 3.93 6.82 -26.37
N VAL A 334 4.25 5.73 -25.65
CA VAL A 334 5.46 4.92 -25.83
C VAL A 334 5.22 3.91 -26.94
N ARG A 335 5.94 4.02 -28.06
CA ARG A 335 5.70 3.20 -29.26
C ARG A 335 6.46 1.87 -29.22
N VAL A 336 7.69 1.86 -28.70
CA VAL A 336 8.46 0.63 -28.54
C VAL A 336 8.91 0.49 -27.10
N ALA A 337 8.49 -0.57 -26.43
CA ALA A 337 8.85 -0.83 -25.05
C ALA A 337 9.53 -2.19 -24.90
N ASN A 338 10.58 -2.21 -24.10
CA ASN A 338 11.15 -3.42 -23.55
C ASN A 338 10.85 -3.44 -22.04
N ALA A 339 9.99 -4.38 -21.66
CA ALA A 339 9.63 -4.66 -20.28
C ALA A 339 10.61 -5.67 -19.70
N LEU A 340 11.37 -5.23 -18.71
CA LEU A 340 12.23 -6.10 -17.95
C LEU A 340 11.40 -6.88 -16.96
N ILE A 341 11.54 -8.21 -16.96
CA ILE A 341 10.99 -8.99 -15.85
C ILE A 341 11.72 -8.60 -14.57
N HIS A 342 10.96 -8.37 -13.51
CA HIS A 342 11.49 -7.95 -12.23
C HIS A 342 10.99 -8.87 -11.12
N MET A 343 11.69 -8.88 -9.98
CA MET A 343 11.14 -9.48 -8.77
C MET A 343 9.86 -8.74 -8.43
N ASP A 344 8.73 -9.43 -8.36
CA ASP A 344 7.42 -8.82 -8.11
C ASP A 344 7.29 -8.29 -6.66
N GLY A 345 8.39 -8.11 -5.94
CA GLY A 345 8.48 -7.83 -4.52
C GLY A 345 8.58 -9.09 -3.67
N THR A 346 8.17 -10.28 -4.14
CA THR A 346 8.20 -11.57 -3.40
C THR A 346 9.54 -12.31 -3.43
N LYS A 347 10.64 -11.64 -3.83
CA LYS A 347 11.95 -12.29 -4.08
C LYS A 347 11.86 -13.43 -5.14
N ILE A 348 10.71 -13.63 -5.79
CA ILE A 348 10.48 -14.55 -6.91
C ILE A 348 10.38 -13.70 -8.19
N MET A 349 10.91 -14.22 -9.31
CA MET A 349 10.69 -13.60 -10.61
C MET A 349 9.23 -13.77 -11.01
N GLY A 350 8.50 -12.66 -11.09
CA GLY A 350 7.16 -12.65 -11.68
C GLY A 350 7.25 -12.74 -13.21
N ARG A 351 6.23 -13.30 -13.85
CA ARG A 351 6.01 -13.22 -15.31
C ARG A 351 7.07 -13.86 -16.20
N SER A 352 7.80 -14.84 -15.69
CA SER A 352 8.74 -15.61 -16.50
C SER A 352 8.11 -16.25 -17.74
N GLU A 353 6.81 -16.56 -17.67
CA GLU A 353 6.00 -17.09 -18.77
C GLU A 353 5.84 -16.12 -19.96
N ASN A 354 6.05 -14.82 -19.73
CA ASN A 354 5.99 -13.82 -20.80
C ASN A 354 7.30 -13.73 -21.60
N LEU A 355 8.37 -14.41 -21.19
CA LEU A 355 9.65 -14.48 -21.93
C LEU A 355 9.56 -15.44 -23.12
N THR A 356 8.73 -15.10 -24.09
CA THR A 356 8.47 -15.95 -25.27
C THR A 356 9.50 -15.75 -26.40
N GLY A 357 10.23 -14.63 -26.38
CA GLY A 357 11.08 -14.19 -27.49
C GLY A 357 10.32 -13.48 -28.61
N GLU A 358 8.99 -13.41 -28.53
CA GLU A 358 8.11 -12.75 -29.50
C GLU A 358 7.47 -11.48 -28.89
N PRO A 359 7.00 -10.53 -29.72
CA PRO A 359 6.20 -9.40 -29.22
C PRO A 359 4.97 -9.88 -28.44
N TYR A 360 4.57 -9.09 -27.44
CA TYR A 360 3.29 -9.28 -26.75
C TYR A 360 2.12 -9.24 -27.75
N GLU A 361 1.07 -10.05 -27.53
CA GLU A 361 -0.01 -10.31 -28.49
C GLU A 361 -0.75 -9.06 -28.99
N MET A 362 -0.83 -8.00 -28.17
CA MET A 362 -1.45 -6.72 -28.55
C MET A 362 -0.52 -5.80 -29.36
N SER A 363 0.72 -6.20 -29.58
CA SER A 363 1.66 -5.46 -30.42
C SER A 363 1.20 -5.44 -31.87
N GLY A 364 1.51 -4.36 -32.58
CA GLY A 364 1.23 -4.17 -34.00
C GLY A 364 2.23 -3.23 -34.64
N GLU A 365 1.93 -2.76 -35.85
CA GLU A 365 2.84 -1.90 -36.63
C GLU A 365 3.17 -0.57 -35.90
N GLU A 366 2.21 -0.06 -35.14
CA GLU A 366 2.29 1.25 -34.48
C GLU A 366 2.80 1.20 -33.04
N ARG A 367 2.83 0.00 -32.42
CA ARG A 367 3.30 -0.17 -31.04
C ARG A 367 3.76 -1.59 -30.77
N ILE A 368 4.95 -1.72 -30.20
CA ILE A 368 5.58 -3.02 -29.91
C ILE A 368 5.97 -3.08 -28.43
N LEU A 369 5.57 -4.17 -27.77
CA LEU A 369 6.01 -4.51 -26.42
C LEU A 369 6.73 -5.84 -26.44
N TYR A 370 7.97 -5.86 -25.97
CA TYR A 370 8.74 -7.08 -25.71
C TYR A 370 8.96 -7.27 -24.21
N TYR A 371 9.00 -8.53 -23.78
CA TYR A 371 9.46 -8.91 -22.43
C TYR A 371 10.86 -9.52 -22.54
N THR A 372 11.78 -9.08 -21.68
CA THR A 372 13.17 -9.61 -21.62
C THR A 372 13.70 -9.77 -20.21
#